data_AF-A0A9D1LAT8-F1
#
_entry.id   AF-A0A9D1LAT8-F1
#
_cell.length_a   1.000
_cell.length_b   1.000
_cell.length_c   1.000
_cell.angle_alpha   90.00
_cell.angle_beta   90.00
_cell.angle_gamma   90.00
#
_symmetry.space_group_name_H-M   'P 1'
#
loop_
_entity.id
_entity.type
_entity.pdbx_description
1 polymer ?
#
loop_
_entity_poly.entity_id
_entity_poly.type
_entity_poly.pdbx_seq_one_letter_code
_entity_poly.pdbx_strand_id
1 'polypeptide(L)'
;MKKVMMILLAQTILLSFCLAGPAPQGSASQQTPGVYDTWVATDGLDRSLPSAEEAGDTRTDKYVGLFYFICHDDPQNGGSGTLIDNSKVFAEGGLFAVWEMLLQDQTHVWGEPYFGYYVNTDEWVYRKHAAMFSALNIDFIFVDLSNSFLHGEGLFILFETWHKIREEGGTTPQIALFCGWRPSTARFTLDAVWERIYQNEAYRDLFFEWEGKPLFLGSPADLTQEYLDFFTIRESWVGTGSSSEYVYTGVNQWNWFDPYPQTVGKNARGENEHISVSAAGHANSDTSRSYVGDGG
;
A
#
# COMPACT_ATOMS: atom_id res chain seq x y z
N MET A 1 -19.65 59.75 52.76
CA MET A 1 -19.05 59.27 51.48
C MET A 1 -20.16 58.59 50.69
N LYS A 2 -20.52 59.21 49.55
CA LYS A 2 -21.09 58.70 48.27
C LYS A 2 -22.02 57.46 48.30
N LYS A 3 -23.33 57.63 48.00
CA LYS A 3 -24.01 57.53 46.66
C LYS A 3 -24.31 56.06 46.25
N VAL A 4 -25.56 55.57 46.21
CA VAL A 4 -26.67 55.78 45.23
C VAL A 4 -26.65 54.76 44.07
N MET A 5 -27.78 54.01 43.97
CA MET A 5 -28.48 53.45 42.79
C MET A 5 -27.99 52.23 41.99
N MET A 6 -29.00 51.38 41.71
CA MET A 6 -29.48 50.90 40.40
C MET A 6 -29.30 49.42 40.01
N ILE A 7 -30.47 48.77 39.99
CA ILE A 7 -30.97 47.65 39.17
C ILE A 7 -30.29 47.52 37.79
N LEU A 8 -29.92 46.29 37.39
CA LEU A 8 -30.21 45.79 36.03
C LEU A 8 -30.16 44.25 35.95
N LEU A 9 -31.26 43.71 35.42
CA LEU A 9 -31.41 42.35 34.89
C LEU A 9 -30.50 42.21 33.65
N ALA A 10 -29.72 41.13 33.54
CA ALA A 10 -29.11 40.74 32.27
C ALA A 10 -29.10 39.21 32.16
N GLN A 11 -30.03 38.70 31.34
CA GLN A 11 -30.00 37.36 30.79
C GLN A 11 -28.67 37.14 30.07
N THR A 12 -27.92 36.11 30.45
CA THR A 12 -26.80 35.62 29.64
C THR A 12 -27.18 34.23 29.13
N ILE A 13 -27.60 34.21 27.87
CA ILE A 13 -27.69 33.02 27.04
C ILE A 13 -26.25 32.49 26.89
N LEU A 14 -25.95 31.33 27.45
CA LEU A 14 -24.72 30.60 27.10
C LEU A 14 -24.91 30.06 25.67
N LEU A 15 -24.36 30.77 24.69
CA LEU A 15 -24.02 30.16 23.40
C LEU A 15 -22.90 29.14 23.66
N SER A 16 -23.25 27.85 23.63
CA SER A 16 -22.27 26.77 23.54
C SER A 16 -21.72 26.77 22.12
N PHE A 17 -20.66 27.54 21.88
CA PHE A 17 -19.81 27.34 20.72
C PHE A 17 -19.08 26.00 20.92
N CYS A 18 -19.56 24.95 20.28
CA CYS A 18 -18.76 23.76 20.02
C CYS A 18 -17.60 24.19 19.11
N LEU A 19 -16.49 24.61 19.71
CA LEU A 19 -15.20 24.57 19.05
C LEU A 19 -14.90 23.09 18.81
N ALA A 20 -15.17 22.61 17.60
CA ALA A 20 -14.61 21.37 17.10
C ALA A 20 -13.08 21.54 17.15
N GLY A 21 -12.47 20.99 18.20
CA GLY A 21 -11.02 20.83 18.25
C GLY A 21 -10.56 19.95 17.09
N PRO A 22 -9.28 20.05 16.68
CA PRO A 22 -8.73 19.12 15.70
C PRO A 22 -9.00 17.69 16.18
N ALA A 23 -9.55 16.86 15.29
CA ALA A 23 -9.73 15.44 15.54
C ALA A 23 -8.38 14.85 15.98
N PRO A 24 -8.35 13.93 16.97
CA PRO A 24 -7.12 13.28 17.35
C PRO A 24 -6.56 12.56 16.12
N GLN A 25 -5.44 13.07 15.60
CA GLN A 25 -4.60 12.31 14.69
C GLN A 25 -4.22 11.03 15.43
N GLY A 26 -4.49 9.87 14.82
CA GLY A 26 -4.14 8.57 15.39
C GLY A 26 -2.70 8.64 15.89
N SER A 27 -2.50 8.43 17.19
CA SER A 27 -1.17 8.40 17.76
C SER A 27 -0.44 7.22 17.13
N ALA A 28 0.57 7.50 16.30
CA ALA A 28 1.54 6.50 15.91
C ALA A 28 1.98 5.77 17.19
N SER A 29 1.82 4.44 17.22
CA SER A 29 2.23 3.64 18.36
C SER A 29 3.68 3.99 18.68
N GLN A 30 3.97 4.40 19.91
CA GLN A 30 5.35 4.58 20.37
C GLN A 30 6.04 3.21 20.27
N GLN A 31 6.74 2.98 19.16
CA GLN A 31 7.55 1.78 18.98
C GLN A 31 8.64 1.82 20.04
N THR A 32 8.72 0.74 20.84
CA THR A 32 9.90 0.52 21.68
C THR A 32 11.06 0.30 20.72
N PRO A 33 12.22 0.99 20.86
CA PRO A 33 13.33 0.83 19.94
C PRO A 33 13.66 -0.65 19.77
N GLY A 34 13.42 -1.15 18.57
CA GLY A 34 13.65 -2.55 18.24
C GLY A 34 15.14 -2.79 18.04
N VAL A 35 15.57 -4.05 18.14
CA VAL A 35 16.94 -4.45 17.72
C VAL A 35 17.22 -4.02 16.28
N TYR A 36 16.18 -3.90 15.46
CA TYR A 36 16.22 -3.56 14.04
C TYR A 36 16.60 -2.10 13.75
N ASP A 37 16.30 -1.16 14.65
CA ASP A 37 16.61 0.27 14.46
C ASP A 37 18.13 0.55 14.51
N THR A 38 18.93 -0.47 14.83
CA THR A 38 20.40 -0.42 14.84
C THR A 38 21.03 -1.09 13.63
N TRP A 39 20.22 -1.66 12.72
CA TRP A 39 20.73 -2.38 11.57
C TRP A 39 21.30 -1.41 10.54
N VAL A 40 22.48 -1.78 10.04
CA VAL A 40 23.13 -1.14 8.89
C VAL A 40 23.23 -2.16 7.77
N ALA A 41 23.11 -1.71 6.52
CA ALA A 41 23.25 -2.59 5.36
C ALA A 41 24.19 -1.95 4.34
N THR A 42 25.06 -2.79 3.78
CA THR A 42 25.86 -2.50 2.60
C THR A 42 25.54 -3.59 1.58
N ASP A 43 25.17 -3.20 0.37
CA ASP A 43 24.87 -4.16 -0.69
C ASP A 43 26.14 -4.65 -1.41
N GLY A 44 25.98 -5.63 -2.31
CA GLY A 44 27.10 -6.20 -3.08
C GLY A 44 27.75 -5.26 -4.09
N LEU A 45 27.29 -4.02 -4.21
CA LEU A 45 27.91 -2.94 -4.99
C LEU A 45 28.57 -1.89 -4.08
N ASP A 46 28.81 -2.22 -2.81
CA ASP A 46 29.42 -1.38 -1.78
C ASP A 46 28.62 -0.11 -1.44
N ARG A 47 27.32 -0.07 -1.76
CA ARG A 47 26.44 1.05 -1.36
C ARG A 47 25.90 0.78 0.03
N SER A 48 26.01 1.76 0.92
CA SER A 48 25.52 1.66 2.30
C SER A 48 24.24 2.47 2.51
N LEU A 49 23.37 1.99 3.39
CA LEU A 49 22.23 2.78 3.86
C LEU A 49 22.71 4.04 4.59
N PRO A 50 21.98 5.16 4.50
CA PRO A 50 22.32 6.37 5.23
C PRO A 50 22.25 6.12 6.74
N SER A 51 23.18 6.72 7.46
CA SER A 51 23.14 6.78 8.93
C SER A 51 22.04 7.72 9.43
N ALA A 52 21.73 7.65 10.73
CA ALA A 52 20.82 8.59 11.37
C ALA A 52 21.31 10.06 11.26
N GLU A 53 22.63 10.28 11.21
CA GLU A 53 23.20 11.62 11.01
C GLU A 53 22.90 12.18 9.60
N GLU A 54 22.82 11.31 8.59
CA GLU A 54 22.52 11.68 7.21
C GLU A 54 21.02 11.77 6.91
N ALA A 55 20.22 10.87 7.48
CA ALA A 55 18.78 10.79 7.24
C ALA A 55 17.95 11.70 8.16
N GLY A 56 18.47 12.02 9.35
CA GLY A 56 17.75 12.71 10.41
C GLY A 56 16.76 11.80 11.15
N ASP A 57 16.00 12.40 12.07
CA ASP A 57 14.98 11.70 12.87
C ASP A 57 13.77 11.29 12.03
N THR A 58 13.05 10.26 12.50
CA THR A 58 11.79 9.81 11.91
C THR A 58 10.79 10.97 11.83
N ARG A 59 10.24 11.19 10.63
CA ARG A 59 9.23 12.23 10.38
C ARG A 59 7.84 11.66 10.65
N THR A 60 7.18 12.13 11.70
CA THR A 60 5.86 11.64 12.12
C THR A 60 4.73 12.09 11.20
N ASP A 61 4.98 13.02 10.27
CA ASP A 61 4.04 13.51 9.26
C ASP A 61 4.25 12.86 7.88
N LYS A 62 5.02 11.76 7.82
CA LYS A 62 5.33 11.01 6.61
C LYS A 62 5.07 9.53 6.84
N TYR A 63 4.61 8.86 5.79
CA TYR A 63 4.34 7.42 5.79
C TYR A 63 5.08 6.78 4.62
N VAL A 64 5.47 5.52 4.80
CA VAL A 64 6.07 4.65 3.79
C VAL A 64 5.12 3.49 3.52
N GLY A 65 4.58 3.47 2.30
CA GLY A 65 3.74 2.39 1.80
C GLY A 65 4.55 1.39 0.97
N LEU A 66 4.20 0.10 1.06
CA LEU A 66 4.78 -0.95 0.23
C LEU A 66 3.72 -1.59 -0.69
N PHE A 67 3.99 -1.62 -1.99
CA PHE A 67 3.19 -2.37 -2.96
C PHE A 67 3.34 -3.87 -2.69
N TYR A 68 2.23 -4.58 -2.47
CA TYR A 68 2.27 -5.97 -2.03
C TYR A 68 1.42 -6.89 -2.91
N PHE A 69 2.08 -7.89 -3.50
CA PHE A 69 1.43 -8.91 -4.33
C PHE A 69 0.98 -10.11 -3.49
N ILE A 70 -0.23 -10.58 -3.75
CA ILE A 70 -0.77 -11.84 -3.22
C ILE A 70 -1.08 -12.84 -4.34
N CYS A 71 -0.53 -12.63 -5.55
CA CYS A 71 -0.80 -13.43 -6.75
C CYS A 71 -0.10 -14.78 -6.83
N HIS A 72 0.45 -15.25 -5.71
CA HIS A 72 1.05 -16.58 -5.60
C HIS A 72 -0.03 -17.63 -5.34
N ASP A 73 -0.97 -17.76 -6.26
CA ASP A 73 -2.10 -18.66 -6.12
C ASP A 73 -1.65 -20.13 -6.16
N ASP A 74 -2.19 -20.92 -5.23
CA ASP A 74 -1.94 -22.37 -5.22
C ASP A 74 -2.54 -23.01 -6.47
N PRO A 75 -1.76 -23.77 -7.27
CA PRO A 75 -2.27 -24.51 -8.43
C PRO A 75 -3.42 -25.47 -8.10
N GLN A 76 -3.55 -25.92 -6.84
CA GLN A 76 -4.65 -26.76 -6.38
C GLN A 76 -5.90 -25.97 -5.97
N ASN A 77 -5.80 -24.64 -5.80
CA ASN A 77 -6.88 -23.74 -5.38
C ASN A 77 -7.09 -22.57 -6.36
N GLY A 78 -6.92 -22.83 -7.66
CA GLY A 78 -7.26 -21.88 -8.73
C GLY A 78 -6.08 -21.24 -9.45
N GLY A 79 -4.83 -21.54 -9.07
CA GLY A 79 -3.64 -21.18 -9.84
C GLY A 79 -3.50 -22.01 -11.12
N SER A 80 -2.96 -21.42 -12.19
CA SER A 80 -2.68 -22.15 -13.43
C SER A 80 -1.27 -22.78 -13.41
N GLY A 81 -1.23 -24.09 -13.64
CA GLY A 81 -0.05 -24.78 -14.15
C GLY A 81 1.09 -25.07 -13.17
N THR A 82 2.23 -25.49 -13.73
CA THR A 82 3.49 -25.72 -12.99
C THR A 82 4.23 -24.39 -12.89
N LEU A 83 4.66 -24.01 -11.69
CA LEU A 83 5.46 -22.80 -11.51
C LEU A 83 6.82 -22.94 -12.20
N ILE A 84 7.15 -22.01 -13.09
CA ILE A 84 8.43 -21.97 -13.81
C ILE A 84 9.39 -21.02 -13.10
N ASP A 85 10.56 -21.53 -12.72
CA ASP A 85 11.69 -20.73 -12.25
C ASP A 85 12.60 -20.35 -13.42
N ASN A 86 12.52 -19.08 -13.82
CA ASN A 86 13.26 -18.56 -14.97
C ASN A 86 14.78 -18.56 -14.74
N SER A 87 15.27 -18.54 -13.50
CA SER A 87 16.72 -18.62 -13.19
C SER A 87 17.27 -20.01 -13.49
N LYS A 88 16.46 -21.06 -13.25
CA LYS A 88 16.80 -22.44 -13.60
C LYS A 88 16.77 -22.65 -15.11
N VAL A 89 15.74 -22.15 -15.78
CA VAL A 89 15.66 -22.14 -17.25
C VAL A 89 16.86 -21.41 -17.87
N PHE A 90 17.23 -20.25 -17.31
CA PHE A 90 18.39 -19.48 -17.76
C PHE A 90 19.71 -20.25 -17.54
N ALA A 91 19.89 -20.91 -16.40
CA ALA A 91 21.08 -21.69 -16.12
C ALA A 91 21.28 -22.86 -17.10
N GLU A 92 20.20 -23.45 -17.59
CA GLU A 92 20.25 -24.58 -18.54
C GLU A 92 20.38 -24.15 -20.00
N GLY A 93 19.64 -23.12 -20.42
CA GLY A 93 19.49 -22.78 -21.84
C GLY A 93 19.69 -21.30 -22.19
N GLY A 94 20.08 -20.47 -21.22
CA GLY A 94 20.31 -19.04 -21.41
C GLY A 94 19.04 -18.25 -21.75
N LEU A 95 19.23 -17.02 -22.25
CA LEU A 95 18.15 -16.07 -22.49
C LEU A 95 17.07 -16.58 -23.47
N PHE A 96 17.47 -17.27 -24.54
CA PHE A 96 16.52 -17.79 -25.53
C PHE A 96 15.60 -18.86 -24.93
N ALA A 97 16.10 -19.70 -24.03
CA ALA A 97 15.25 -20.68 -23.34
C ALA A 97 14.23 -19.98 -22.43
N VAL A 98 14.65 -18.93 -21.70
CA VAL A 98 13.71 -18.12 -20.90
C VAL A 98 12.65 -17.48 -21.80
N TRP A 99 13.05 -16.93 -22.94
CA TRP A 99 12.13 -16.35 -23.91
C TRP A 99 11.06 -17.34 -24.38
N GLU A 100 11.47 -18.54 -24.79
CA GLU A 100 10.55 -19.62 -25.19
C GLU A 100 9.60 -20.04 -24.06
N MET A 101 10.06 -20.02 -22.80
CA MET A 101 9.19 -20.31 -21.65
C MET A 101 8.19 -19.20 -21.37
N LEU A 102 8.58 -17.92 -21.47
CA LEU A 102 7.69 -16.77 -21.24
C LEU A 102 6.55 -16.66 -22.25
N LEU A 103 6.67 -17.33 -23.41
CA LEU A 103 5.59 -17.42 -24.41
C LEU A 103 4.52 -18.45 -24.02
N GLN A 104 4.75 -19.26 -22.99
CA GLN A 104 3.80 -20.24 -22.50
C GLN A 104 2.87 -19.60 -21.45
N ASP A 105 1.62 -20.00 -21.45
CA ASP A 105 0.63 -19.55 -20.47
C ASP A 105 0.79 -20.34 -19.16
N GLN A 106 1.83 -20.00 -18.40
CA GLN A 106 2.17 -20.61 -17.11
C GLN A 106 2.52 -19.54 -16.07
N THR A 107 2.53 -19.93 -14.80
CA THR A 107 2.98 -19.06 -13.71
C THR A 107 4.51 -19.01 -13.67
N HIS A 108 5.11 -17.83 -13.50
CA HIS A 108 6.56 -17.63 -13.50
C HIS A 108 7.06 -16.94 -12.23
N VAL A 109 8.29 -17.29 -11.83
CA VAL A 109 9.13 -16.49 -10.93
C VAL A 109 10.50 -16.29 -11.58
N TRP A 110 11.14 -15.15 -11.30
CA TRP A 110 12.48 -14.89 -11.83
C TRP A 110 13.52 -15.86 -11.24
N GLY A 111 13.44 -16.13 -9.95
CA GLY A 111 14.28 -17.07 -9.23
C GLY A 111 13.57 -17.55 -7.96
N GLU A 112 14.14 -18.57 -7.31
CA GLU A 112 13.59 -19.11 -6.07
C GLU A 112 13.49 -18.02 -4.99
N PRO A 113 12.29 -17.70 -4.48
CA PRO A 113 12.13 -16.73 -3.41
C PRO A 113 12.81 -17.21 -2.13
N TYR A 114 13.15 -16.27 -1.24
CA TYR A 114 13.83 -16.59 0.02
C TYR A 114 13.08 -17.62 0.90
N PHE A 115 11.74 -17.57 0.90
CA PHE A 115 10.89 -18.54 1.60
C PHE A 115 10.46 -19.73 0.72
N GLY A 116 11.17 -19.98 -0.38
CA GLY A 116 10.80 -20.96 -1.39
C GLY A 116 9.59 -20.51 -2.22
N TYR A 117 9.05 -21.43 -3.01
CA TYR A 117 7.87 -21.20 -3.86
C TYR A 117 6.58 -21.21 -3.05
N TYR A 118 6.42 -20.23 -2.16
CA TYR A 118 5.27 -20.12 -1.27
C TYR A 118 3.99 -19.75 -2.02
N VAL A 119 2.86 -20.08 -1.40
CA VAL A 119 1.53 -19.72 -1.87
C VAL A 119 0.90 -18.67 -0.96
N ASN A 120 -0.07 -17.93 -1.47
CA ASN A 120 -0.77 -16.86 -0.77
C ASN A 120 -1.72 -17.32 0.35
N THR A 121 -1.83 -18.62 0.59
CA THR A 121 -2.59 -19.20 1.70
C THR A 121 -1.69 -19.65 2.87
N ASP A 122 -0.37 -19.46 2.77
CA ASP A 122 0.57 -19.82 3.82
C ASP A 122 0.63 -18.76 4.94
N GLU A 123 -0.04 -19.03 6.06
CA GLU A 123 -0.03 -18.19 7.27
C GLU A 123 1.39 -17.93 7.79
N TRP A 124 2.30 -18.92 7.71
CA TRP A 124 3.66 -18.76 8.22
C TRP A 124 4.40 -17.68 7.45
N VAL A 125 4.20 -17.60 6.13
CA VAL A 125 4.80 -16.56 5.29
C VAL A 125 4.23 -15.19 5.63
N TYR A 126 2.92 -15.04 5.82
CA TYR A 126 2.35 -13.76 6.23
C TYR A 126 2.87 -13.27 7.59
N ARG A 127 3.10 -14.18 8.54
CA ARG A 127 3.75 -13.84 9.82
C ARG A 127 5.20 -13.39 9.63
N LYS A 128 5.95 -14.02 8.72
CA LYS A 128 7.32 -13.60 8.39
C LYS A 128 7.35 -12.24 7.71
N HIS A 129 6.47 -12.00 6.74
CA HIS A 129 6.35 -10.70 6.08
C HIS A 129 5.98 -9.60 7.06
N ALA A 130 5.00 -9.81 7.96
CA ALA A 130 4.68 -8.84 9.01
C ALA A 130 5.88 -8.46 9.88
N ALA A 131 6.67 -9.46 10.30
CA ALA A 131 7.88 -9.24 11.09
C ALA A 131 8.94 -8.46 10.30
N MET A 132 9.18 -8.81 9.03
CA MET A 132 10.14 -8.10 8.17
C MET A 132 9.73 -6.66 7.89
N PHE A 133 8.45 -6.43 7.58
CA PHE A 133 7.94 -5.09 7.28
C PHE A 133 7.90 -4.20 8.51
N SER A 134 7.54 -4.75 9.68
CA SER A 134 7.63 -4.02 10.95
C SER A 134 9.08 -3.66 11.29
N ALA A 135 10.03 -4.57 11.06
CA ALA A 135 11.46 -4.30 11.27
C ALA A 135 12.02 -3.21 10.32
N LEU A 136 11.38 -3.00 9.17
CA LEU A 136 11.72 -1.96 8.19
C LEU A 136 10.92 -0.67 8.39
N ASN A 137 10.08 -0.59 9.43
CA ASN A 137 9.18 0.54 9.69
C ASN A 137 8.30 0.90 8.48
N ILE A 138 7.79 -0.13 7.78
CA ILE A 138 6.75 0.05 6.77
C ILE A 138 5.43 0.33 7.49
N ASP A 139 4.85 1.50 7.23
CA ASP A 139 3.61 1.94 7.88
C ASP A 139 2.40 1.17 7.38
N PHE A 140 2.34 0.93 6.07
CA PHE A 140 1.25 0.18 5.45
C PHE A 140 1.69 -0.57 4.20
N ILE A 141 0.94 -1.62 3.87
CA ILE A 141 0.96 -2.25 2.56
C ILE A 141 -0.27 -1.82 1.77
N PHE A 142 -0.13 -1.75 0.46
CA PHE A 142 -1.28 -1.66 -0.43
C PHE A 142 -1.32 -2.90 -1.32
N VAL A 143 -2.37 -3.71 -1.09
CA VAL A 143 -2.52 -5.04 -1.67
C VAL A 143 -3.08 -4.93 -3.08
N ASP A 144 -2.37 -5.52 -4.04
CA ASP A 144 -2.78 -5.51 -5.44
C ASP A 144 -3.95 -6.45 -5.73
N LEU A 145 -5.04 -5.87 -6.20
CA LEU A 145 -6.28 -6.51 -6.65
C LEU A 145 -6.74 -5.90 -7.99
N SER A 146 -5.82 -5.26 -8.73
CA SER A 146 -6.14 -4.46 -9.93
C SER A 146 -6.61 -5.26 -11.15
N ASN A 147 -6.52 -6.59 -11.08
CA ASN A 147 -6.94 -7.52 -12.14
C ASN A 147 -8.31 -8.17 -11.89
N SER A 148 -9.14 -7.59 -11.01
CA SER A 148 -10.47 -8.12 -10.64
C SER A 148 -10.43 -9.56 -10.12
N PHE A 149 -9.36 -9.93 -9.43
CA PHE A 149 -9.16 -11.26 -8.91
C PHE A 149 -8.77 -11.17 -7.43
N LEU A 150 -9.49 -11.88 -6.57
CA LEU A 150 -9.30 -11.83 -5.11
C LEU A 150 -8.19 -12.75 -4.62
N HIS A 151 -7.55 -13.50 -5.53
CA HIS A 151 -6.49 -14.45 -5.19
C HIS A 151 -6.94 -15.52 -4.18
N GLY A 152 -8.11 -16.10 -4.45
CA GLY A 152 -8.74 -17.10 -3.59
C GLY A 152 -9.04 -16.57 -2.18
N GLU A 153 -8.69 -17.35 -1.16
CA GLU A 153 -8.81 -16.94 0.25
C GLU A 153 -7.59 -16.15 0.75
N GLY A 154 -6.55 -15.94 -0.08
CA GLY A 154 -5.27 -15.37 0.36
C GLY A 154 -5.41 -13.99 1.03
N LEU A 155 -6.28 -13.12 0.48
CA LEU A 155 -6.58 -11.83 1.09
C LEU A 155 -7.20 -11.97 2.49
N PHE A 156 -8.16 -12.88 2.68
CA PHE A 156 -8.81 -13.06 3.97
C PHE A 156 -7.87 -13.69 5.00
N ILE A 157 -7.03 -14.65 4.58
CA ILE A 157 -5.99 -15.26 5.43
C ILE A 157 -4.97 -14.21 5.86
N LEU A 158 -4.60 -13.25 4.99
CA LEU A 158 -3.75 -12.12 5.36
C LEU A 158 -4.37 -11.31 6.51
N PHE A 159 -5.63 -10.89 6.37
CA PHE A 159 -6.33 -10.13 7.41
C PHE A 159 -6.47 -10.92 8.72
N GLU A 160 -6.89 -12.19 8.64
CA GLU A 160 -7.02 -13.06 9.81
C GLU A 160 -5.66 -13.26 10.51
N THR A 161 -4.60 -13.52 9.74
CA THR A 161 -3.25 -13.74 10.27
C THR A 161 -2.73 -12.48 10.96
N TRP A 162 -2.85 -11.32 10.31
CA TRP A 162 -2.34 -10.07 10.87
C TRP A 162 -3.17 -9.59 12.07
N HIS A 163 -4.47 -9.86 12.08
CA HIS A 163 -5.30 -9.68 13.27
C HIS A 163 -4.79 -10.54 14.44
N LYS A 164 -4.56 -11.85 14.23
CA LYS A 164 -4.01 -12.75 15.26
C LYS A 164 -2.66 -12.27 15.79
N ILE A 165 -1.76 -11.80 14.91
CA ILE A 165 -0.47 -11.23 15.34
C ILE A 165 -0.68 -10.08 16.33
N ARG A 166 -1.65 -9.20 16.08
CA ARG A 166 -1.95 -8.06 16.96
C ARG A 166 -2.64 -8.49 18.26
N GLU A 167 -3.55 -9.46 18.21
CA GLU A 167 -4.14 -10.07 19.41
C GLU A 167 -3.07 -10.72 20.31
N GLU A 168 -2.04 -11.32 19.70
CA GLU A 168 -0.88 -11.91 20.38
C GLU A 168 0.11 -10.85 20.90
N GLY A 169 -0.15 -9.56 20.69
CA GLY A 169 0.68 -8.43 21.14
C GLY A 169 1.84 -8.08 20.19
N GLY A 170 1.85 -8.64 18.99
CA GLY A 170 2.77 -8.27 17.91
C GLY A 170 2.32 -7.02 17.14
N THR A 171 3.14 -6.62 16.18
CA THR A 171 2.85 -5.48 15.29
C THR A 171 2.82 -5.93 13.83
N THR A 172 2.01 -5.25 13.04
CA THR A 172 1.97 -5.39 11.58
C THR A 172 1.83 -4.00 10.97
N PRO A 173 2.26 -3.80 9.72
CA PRO A 173 1.80 -2.66 8.93
C PRO A 173 0.26 -2.61 8.88
N GLN A 174 -0.29 -1.45 8.55
CA GLN A 174 -1.69 -1.32 8.16
C GLN A 174 -1.88 -1.74 6.70
N ILE A 175 -3.13 -1.79 6.23
CA ILE A 175 -3.52 -2.32 4.93
C ILE A 175 -4.43 -1.32 4.22
N ALA A 176 -4.11 -1.03 2.97
CA ALA A 176 -5.01 -0.42 1.98
C ALA A 176 -5.21 -1.40 0.81
N LEU A 177 -6.35 -1.33 0.13
CA LEU A 177 -6.58 -2.14 -1.08
C LEU A 177 -6.36 -1.30 -2.34
N PHE A 178 -5.76 -1.90 -3.36
CA PHE A 178 -5.50 -1.30 -4.66
C PHE A 178 -6.21 -2.07 -5.79
N CYS A 179 -7.09 -1.39 -6.51
CA CYS A 179 -7.95 -1.95 -7.55
C CYS A 179 -7.71 -1.34 -8.94
N GLY A 180 -6.64 -0.56 -9.13
CA GLY A 180 -6.33 0.09 -10.40
C GLY A 180 -7.36 1.15 -10.81
N TRP A 181 -7.46 1.42 -12.11
CA TRP A 181 -8.32 2.48 -12.65
C TRP A 181 -9.71 2.02 -13.07
N ARG A 182 -9.98 0.71 -13.17
CA ARG A 182 -11.25 0.19 -13.72
C ARG A 182 -12.38 0.36 -12.69
N PRO A 183 -13.47 1.09 -13.00
CA PRO A 183 -14.60 1.25 -12.09
C PRO A 183 -15.23 -0.07 -11.66
N SER A 184 -15.41 -1.00 -12.60
CA SER A 184 -15.98 -2.32 -12.33
C SER A 184 -15.11 -3.18 -11.41
N THR A 185 -13.78 -3.08 -11.51
CA THR A 185 -12.84 -3.76 -10.62
C THR A 185 -12.98 -3.24 -9.19
N ALA A 186 -12.99 -1.92 -9.01
CA ALA A 186 -13.17 -1.30 -7.70
C ALA A 186 -14.49 -1.73 -7.06
N ARG A 187 -15.58 -1.70 -7.85
CA ARG A 187 -16.91 -2.08 -7.38
C ARG A 187 -16.99 -3.56 -6.99
N PHE A 188 -16.52 -4.46 -7.87
CA PHE A 188 -16.51 -5.90 -7.63
C PHE A 188 -15.73 -6.25 -6.35
N THR A 189 -14.54 -5.68 -6.19
CA THR A 189 -13.69 -5.95 -5.03
C THR A 189 -14.37 -5.50 -3.74
N LEU A 190 -14.89 -4.27 -3.69
CA LEU A 190 -15.55 -3.77 -2.48
C LEU A 190 -16.81 -4.58 -2.14
N ASP A 191 -17.66 -4.90 -3.11
CA ASP A 191 -18.83 -5.77 -2.86
C ASP A 191 -18.41 -7.13 -2.26
N ALA A 192 -17.29 -7.71 -2.73
CA ALA A 192 -16.83 -9.01 -2.27
C ALA A 192 -16.20 -9.01 -0.87
N VAL A 193 -15.56 -7.90 -0.46
CA VAL A 193 -14.86 -7.82 0.83
C VAL A 193 -15.62 -7.05 1.90
N TRP A 194 -16.71 -6.36 1.54
CA TRP A 194 -17.42 -5.42 2.42
C TRP A 194 -17.78 -6.03 3.78
N GLU A 195 -18.52 -7.14 3.78
CA GLU A 195 -19.01 -7.78 5.01
C GLU A 195 -17.86 -8.41 5.82
N ARG A 196 -16.99 -9.19 5.16
CA ARG A 196 -15.92 -9.96 5.82
C ARG A 196 -14.77 -9.09 6.34
N ILE A 197 -14.48 -7.98 5.65
CA ILE A 197 -13.35 -7.11 5.98
C ILE A 197 -13.82 -5.81 6.61
N TYR A 198 -14.54 -4.97 5.87
CA TYR A 198 -14.79 -3.58 6.27
C TYR A 198 -15.91 -3.41 7.30
N GLN A 199 -16.89 -4.30 7.33
CA GLN A 199 -17.92 -4.34 8.38
C GLN A 199 -17.50 -5.17 9.60
N ASN A 200 -16.36 -5.87 9.53
CA ASN A 200 -15.81 -6.59 10.65
C ASN A 200 -14.99 -5.67 11.55
N GLU A 201 -15.54 -5.30 12.70
CA GLU A 201 -14.87 -4.39 13.65
C GLU A 201 -13.53 -4.92 14.18
N ALA A 202 -13.32 -6.24 14.16
CA ALA A 202 -12.06 -6.86 14.58
C ALA A 202 -10.87 -6.44 13.72
N TYR A 203 -11.11 -6.02 12.47
CA TYR A 203 -10.06 -5.61 11.53
C TYR A 203 -9.88 -4.09 11.45
N ARG A 204 -10.60 -3.31 12.25
CA ARG A 204 -10.60 -1.84 12.12
C ARG A 204 -9.21 -1.23 12.25
N ASP A 205 -8.40 -1.76 13.15
CA ASP A 205 -7.04 -1.30 13.40
C ASP A 205 -6.07 -1.66 12.26
N LEU A 206 -6.39 -2.68 11.46
CA LEU A 206 -5.60 -3.07 10.28
C LEU A 206 -5.74 -2.07 9.13
N PHE A 207 -6.78 -1.23 9.08
CA PHE A 207 -6.97 -0.31 7.95
C PHE A 207 -6.01 0.88 8.03
N PHE A 208 -5.31 1.17 6.94
CA PHE A 208 -4.55 2.41 6.83
C PHE A 208 -5.52 3.56 6.63
N GLU A 209 -5.50 4.55 7.54
CA GLU A 209 -6.38 5.71 7.45
C GLU A 209 -5.68 6.91 6.79
N TRP A 210 -6.38 7.55 5.87
CA TRP A 210 -5.97 8.80 5.24
C TRP A 210 -7.11 9.81 5.35
N GLU A 211 -6.82 11.04 5.77
CA GLU A 211 -7.82 12.10 6.00
C GLU A 211 -8.99 11.66 6.91
N GLY A 212 -8.71 10.79 7.89
CA GLY A 212 -9.67 10.33 8.90
C GLY A 212 -10.60 9.19 8.46
N LYS A 213 -10.32 8.56 7.31
CA LYS A 213 -11.07 7.39 6.81
C LYS A 213 -10.11 6.35 6.24
N PRO A 214 -10.49 5.06 6.18
CA PRO A 214 -9.70 4.05 5.48
C PRO A 214 -9.37 4.49 4.05
N LEU A 215 -8.12 4.28 3.64
CA LEU A 215 -7.67 4.56 2.29
C LEU A 215 -8.08 3.42 1.35
N PHE A 216 -8.63 3.78 0.20
CA PHE A 216 -8.89 2.86 -0.91
C PHE A 216 -8.31 3.43 -2.20
N LEU A 217 -7.52 2.63 -2.91
CA LEU A 217 -6.89 3.03 -4.16
C LEU A 217 -7.68 2.42 -5.33
N GLY A 218 -8.55 3.18 -5.97
CA GLY A 218 -9.41 2.68 -7.04
C GLY A 218 -10.29 3.77 -7.65
N SER A 219 -10.93 3.45 -8.79
CA SER A 219 -11.85 4.41 -9.41
C SER A 219 -13.17 4.53 -8.62
N PRO A 220 -13.63 5.75 -8.31
CA PRO A 220 -14.87 5.97 -7.57
C PRO A 220 -16.13 5.86 -8.45
N ALA A 221 -16.00 5.78 -9.77
CA ALA A 221 -17.11 6.06 -10.71
C ALA A 221 -18.33 5.13 -10.56
N ASP A 222 -18.12 3.86 -10.17
CA ASP A 222 -19.18 2.86 -10.01
C ASP A 222 -19.50 2.53 -8.54
N LEU A 223 -18.90 3.25 -7.58
CA LEU A 223 -19.06 2.97 -6.16
C LEU A 223 -20.40 3.52 -5.61
N THR A 224 -20.95 2.84 -4.60
CA THR A 224 -22.14 3.33 -3.88
C THR A 224 -21.81 4.53 -3.01
N GLN A 225 -22.82 5.31 -2.62
CA GLN A 225 -22.64 6.38 -1.65
C GLN A 225 -22.08 5.87 -0.31
N GLU A 226 -22.46 4.66 0.12
CA GLU A 226 -21.91 4.03 1.32
C GLU A 226 -20.38 3.89 1.26
N TYR A 227 -19.86 3.44 0.11
CA TYR A 227 -18.41 3.32 -0.09
C TYR A 227 -17.73 4.69 -0.17
N LEU A 228 -18.32 5.64 -0.89
CA LEU A 228 -17.80 7.01 -0.98
C LEU A 228 -17.76 7.72 0.38
N ASP A 229 -18.73 7.41 1.27
CA ASP A 229 -18.79 7.96 2.62
C ASP A 229 -17.82 7.27 3.57
N PHE A 230 -17.55 5.97 3.38
CA PHE A 230 -16.67 5.20 4.25
C PHE A 230 -15.18 5.43 3.95
N PHE A 231 -14.78 5.56 2.68
CA PHE A 231 -13.38 5.63 2.29
C PHE A 231 -12.89 7.05 2.00
N THR A 232 -11.59 7.26 2.22
CA THR A 232 -10.83 8.25 1.46
C THR A 232 -10.32 7.57 0.21
N ILE A 233 -10.78 8.02 -0.95
CA ILE A 233 -10.47 7.39 -2.24
C ILE A 233 -9.37 8.18 -2.93
N ARG A 234 -8.40 7.45 -3.50
CA ARG A 234 -7.45 7.98 -4.48
C ARG A 234 -7.50 7.09 -5.72
N GLU A 235 -7.59 7.69 -6.89
CA GLU A 235 -7.40 6.92 -8.11
C GLU A 235 -5.92 6.53 -8.24
N SER A 236 -5.63 5.40 -8.85
CA SER A 236 -4.26 4.88 -8.89
C SER A 236 -3.96 4.13 -10.18
N TRP A 237 -2.82 4.46 -10.78
CA TRP A 237 -2.31 3.78 -11.97
C TRP A 237 -0.77 3.87 -12.09
N VAL A 238 -0.24 3.39 -13.21
CA VAL A 238 1.17 3.48 -13.58
C VAL A 238 1.46 4.82 -14.25
N GLY A 239 2.39 5.56 -13.67
CA GLY A 239 2.95 6.81 -14.20
C GLY A 239 1.93 7.95 -14.37
N THR A 240 2.38 9.02 -15.02
CA THR A 240 1.55 10.20 -15.32
C THR A 240 0.88 10.15 -16.70
N GLY A 241 0.86 8.98 -17.33
CA GLY A 241 0.25 8.79 -18.64
C GLY A 241 -1.27 8.93 -18.58
N SER A 242 -1.86 9.42 -19.66
CA SER A 242 -3.31 9.36 -19.87
C SER A 242 -3.63 8.45 -21.04
N SER A 243 -4.61 7.57 -20.88
CA SER A 243 -5.20 6.74 -21.93
C SER A 243 -6.62 7.22 -22.20
N SER A 244 -7.33 6.57 -23.13
CA SER A 244 -8.76 6.79 -23.30
C SER A 244 -9.59 6.39 -22.08
N GLU A 245 -9.02 5.60 -21.16
CA GLU A 245 -9.73 4.98 -20.05
C GLU A 245 -9.26 5.48 -18.66
N TYR A 246 -8.12 6.18 -18.61
CA TYR A 246 -7.57 6.78 -17.39
C TYR A 246 -6.92 8.12 -17.71
N VAL A 247 -7.21 9.15 -16.92
CA VAL A 247 -6.59 10.47 -17.07
C VAL A 247 -5.88 10.85 -15.78
N TYR A 248 -4.56 10.98 -15.86
CA TYR A 248 -3.77 11.51 -14.76
C TYR A 248 -3.94 13.03 -14.70
N THR A 249 -4.58 13.51 -13.64
CA THR A 249 -4.75 14.93 -13.31
C THR A 249 -3.70 15.43 -12.31
N GLY A 250 -3.04 14.50 -11.61
CA GLY A 250 -2.09 14.80 -10.53
C GLY A 250 -2.75 15.24 -9.23
N VAL A 251 -4.08 15.17 -9.13
CA VAL A 251 -4.86 15.54 -7.94
C VAL A 251 -5.64 14.33 -7.45
N ASN A 252 -5.54 14.02 -6.16
CA ASN A 252 -6.16 12.85 -5.51
C ASN A 252 -5.82 11.53 -6.23
N GLN A 253 -4.60 11.43 -6.74
CA GLN A 253 -4.11 10.29 -7.51
C GLN A 253 -2.77 9.81 -6.96
N TRP A 254 -2.69 8.52 -6.63
CA TRP A 254 -1.49 7.89 -6.08
C TRP A 254 -0.97 6.86 -7.08
N ASN A 255 0.07 7.22 -7.82
CA ASN A 255 0.67 6.28 -8.77
C ASN A 255 1.42 5.18 -8.02
N TRP A 256 1.30 3.93 -8.44
CA TRP A 256 2.07 2.84 -7.83
C TRP A 256 3.49 2.71 -8.43
N PHE A 257 3.74 3.35 -9.56
CA PHE A 257 5.04 3.44 -10.23
C PHE A 257 5.13 4.75 -11.00
N ASP A 258 6.31 5.36 -11.10
CA ASP A 258 6.59 6.49 -12.00
C ASP A 258 8.09 6.45 -12.39
N PRO A 259 8.46 6.66 -13.67
CA PRO A 259 9.87 6.77 -14.05
C PRO A 259 10.53 7.99 -13.40
N TYR A 260 11.85 7.95 -13.31
CA TYR A 260 12.62 9.11 -12.87
C TYR A 260 12.63 10.21 -13.95
N PRO A 261 12.51 11.50 -13.60
CA PRO A 261 12.21 12.02 -12.26
C PRO A 261 10.74 11.79 -11.87
N GLN A 262 10.52 11.31 -10.65
CA GLN A 262 9.17 11.00 -10.18
C GLN A 262 8.33 12.25 -9.95
N THR A 263 7.05 12.12 -10.27
CA THR A 263 6.04 13.15 -10.17
C THR A 263 5.42 13.13 -8.79
N VAL A 264 5.36 14.31 -8.19
CA VAL A 264 4.66 14.51 -6.92
C VAL A 264 3.16 14.62 -7.18
N GLY A 265 2.39 13.65 -6.67
CA GLY A 265 0.94 13.70 -6.61
C GLY A 265 0.47 14.68 -5.55
N LYS A 266 -0.62 15.39 -5.83
CA LYS A 266 -1.19 16.41 -4.96
C LYS A 266 -2.56 16.01 -4.43
N ASN A 267 -2.96 16.58 -3.30
CA ASN A 267 -4.34 16.49 -2.84
C ASN A 267 -5.22 17.58 -3.48
N ALA A 268 -6.53 17.56 -3.20
CA ALA A 268 -7.50 18.54 -3.70
C ALA A 268 -7.19 20.00 -3.31
N ARG A 269 -6.39 20.24 -2.26
CA ARG A 269 -5.92 21.58 -1.85
C ARG A 269 -4.68 22.05 -2.61
N GLY A 270 -4.09 21.18 -3.44
CA GLY A 270 -2.86 21.45 -4.19
C GLY A 270 -1.57 21.22 -3.39
N GLU A 271 -1.66 20.61 -2.21
CA GLU A 271 -0.52 20.26 -1.36
C GLU A 271 0.10 18.95 -1.85
N ASN A 272 1.41 18.79 -1.68
CA ASN A 272 2.11 17.54 -2.00
C ASN A 272 1.62 16.42 -1.09
N GLU A 273 1.17 15.32 -1.69
CA GLU A 273 0.53 14.22 -0.96
C GLU A 273 1.31 12.91 -1.09
N HIS A 274 1.76 12.58 -2.30
CA HIS A 274 2.33 11.27 -2.60
C HIS A 274 3.48 11.37 -3.62
N ILE A 275 4.45 10.47 -3.50
CA ILE A 275 5.46 10.21 -4.54
C ILE A 275 5.75 8.72 -4.56
N SER A 276 5.75 8.12 -5.75
CA SER A 276 6.12 6.71 -5.91
C SER A 276 7.64 6.57 -5.95
N VAL A 277 8.14 5.43 -5.48
CA VAL A 277 9.56 5.07 -5.61
C VAL A 277 9.61 3.64 -6.12
N SER A 278 10.41 3.39 -7.15
CA SER A 278 10.52 2.07 -7.77
C SER A 278 11.99 1.75 -8.03
N ALA A 279 12.42 0.54 -7.63
CA ALA A 279 13.81 0.11 -7.79
C ALA A 279 14.17 -0.20 -9.26
N ALA A 280 13.17 -0.59 -10.05
CA ALA A 280 13.26 -0.91 -11.47
C ALA A 280 11.91 -0.62 -12.16
N GLY A 281 11.93 -0.50 -13.49
CA GLY A 281 10.74 -0.25 -14.32
C GLY A 281 10.75 -1.05 -15.62
N HIS A 282 9.66 -0.94 -16.40
CA HIS A 282 9.53 -1.56 -17.72
C HIS A 282 10.67 -1.13 -18.67
N ALA A 283 11.32 -2.10 -19.32
CA ALA A 283 12.47 -1.86 -20.22
C ALA A 283 12.09 -1.31 -21.60
N ASN A 284 10.80 -1.30 -21.90
CA ASN A 284 10.18 -0.91 -23.16
C ASN A 284 9.66 0.54 -23.17
N SER A 285 9.88 1.29 -22.09
CA SER A 285 10.11 2.72 -22.17
C SER A 285 11.63 2.94 -22.02
N ASP A 286 12.21 3.91 -22.74
CA ASP A 286 13.65 4.23 -22.79
C ASP A 286 14.26 4.69 -21.43
N THR A 287 13.89 4.07 -20.31
CA THR A 287 14.03 4.62 -18.96
C THR A 287 14.34 3.60 -17.85
N SER A 288 14.55 2.30 -18.16
CA SER A 288 14.89 1.29 -17.14
C SER A 288 16.39 0.97 -17.05
N ARG A 289 16.84 0.55 -15.85
CA ARG A 289 18.22 0.13 -15.53
C ARG A 289 18.70 -1.12 -16.29
N SER A 290 17.80 -1.79 -17.01
CA SER A 290 18.10 -2.96 -17.85
C SER A 290 18.43 -2.59 -19.30
N TYR A 291 18.41 -1.30 -19.66
CA TYR A 291 18.72 -0.86 -21.02
C TYR A 291 20.23 -0.95 -21.29
N VAL A 292 20.62 -1.94 -22.08
CA VAL A 292 21.81 -1.90 -22.92
C VAL A 292 21.35 -1.43 -24.28
N GLY A 293 21.62 -0.16 -24.62
CA GLY A 293 21.25 0.38 -25.92
C GLY A 293 21.93 -0.37 -27.06
N ASP A 294 21.32 -0.29 -28.25
CA ASP A 294 21.83 -0.87 -29.50
C ASP A 294 23.31 -0.46 -29.71
N GLY A 295 24.23 -1.30 -29.27
CA GLY A 295 25.66 -1.01 -29.27
C GLY A 295 26.46 -1.84 -28.28
N GLY A 296 26.56 -3.15 -28.54
CA GLY A 296 27.55 -4.03 -27.89
C GLY A 296 27.14 -5.49 -27.82
#